data_AF-A0A846QMR1-F1
#
_entry.id   AF-A0A846QMR1-F1
#
_cell.length_a   1.000
_cell.length_b   1.000
_cell.length_c   1.000
_cell.angle_alpha   90.00
_cell.angle_beta   90.00
_cell.angle_gamma   90.00
#
_symmetry.space_group_name_H-M   'P 1'
#
loop_
_entity.id
_entity.type
_entity.pdbx_description
1 polymer ?
#
loop_
_entity_poly.entity_id
_entity_poly.type
_entity_poly.pdbx_seq_one_letter_code
_entity_poly.pdbx_strand_id
1 'polypeptide(L)' 'MRIEMGRDDISGILIWSCWLVVLAVCLSLVTGSAGEYEPLAAQRFGILAALWAATGPLLWVWRKRRNVRR' A
#
# COMPACT_ATOMS: atom_id res chain seq x y z
N MET A 1 -18.93 18.75 -15.42
CA MET A 1 -18.63 17.31 -15.21
C MET A 1 -18.90 17.01 -13.74
N ARG A 2 -20.09 16.48 -13.40
CA ARG A 2 -20.46 16.13 -12.03
C ARG A 2 -19.79 14.80 -11.71
N ILE A 3 -18.80 14.82 -10.83
CA ILE A 3 -18.21 13.59 -10.28
C ILE A 3 -19.25 13.07 -9.29
N GLU A 4 -20.18 12.24 -9.76
CA GLU A 4 -21.02 11.44 -8.88
C GLU A 4 -20.12 10.37 -8.28
N MET A 5 -19.38 10.72 -7.22
CA MET A 5 -18.63 9.77 -6.40
C MET A 5 -19.65 8.85 -5.74
N GLY A 6 -19.91 7.72 -6.39
CA GLY A 6 -20.66 6.63 -5.78
C GLY A 6 -19.96 6.22 -4.49
N ARG A 7 -20.75 5.93 -3.44
CA ARG A 7 -20.28 5.57 -2.09
C ARG A 7 -19.23 4.44 -2.09
N ASP A 8 -19.19 3.60 -3.11
CA ASP A 8 -18.20 2.53 -3.31
C ASP A 8 -16.81 3.01 -3.74
N ASP A 9 -16.70 4.16 -4.41
CA ASP A 9 -15.42 4.73 -4.84
C ASP A 9 -14.63 5.25 -3.63
N ILE A 10 -15.34 5.78 -2.62
CA ILE A 10 -14.75 6.25 -1.36
C ILE A 10 -14.04 5.08 -0.65
N SER A 11 -14.70 3.92 -0.54
CA SER A 11 -14.10 2.73 0.07
C SER A 11 -12.86 2.25 -0.68
N GLY A 12 -12.85 2.34 -2.02
CA GLY A 12 -11.68 1.98 -2.84
C GLY A 12 -10.50 2.94 -2.66
N ILE A 13 -10.77 4.24 -2.56
CA ILE A 13 -9.76 5.27 -2.28
C ILE A 13 -9.21 5.10 -0.86
N LEU A 14 -10.08 4.87 0.12
CA LEU A 14 -9.70 4.69 1.53
C LEU A 14 -8.79 3.46 1.74
N ILE A 15 -9.09 2.35 1.06
CA ILE A 15 -8.26 1.14 1.11
C ILE A 15 -6.87 1.42 0.49
N TRP A 16 -6.83 2.12 -0.64
CA TRP A 16 -5.57 2.49 -1.30
C TRP A 16 -4.74 3.47 -0.45
N SER A 17 -5.37 4.47 0.14
CA SER A 17 -4.68 5.41 1.04
C SER A 17 -4.15 4.71 2.28
N CYS A 18 -4.96 3.83 2.89
CA CYS A 18 -4.52 3.03 4.04
C CYS A 18 -3.33 2.13 3.68
N TRP A 19 -3.40 1.47 2.52
CA TRP A 19 -2.30 0.63 2.02
C TRP A 19 -1.00 1.42 1.82
N LEU A 20 -1.08 2.62 1.23
CA LEU A 20 0.06 3.51 1.02
C LEU A 20 0.66 4.01 2.33
N VAL A 21 -0.18 4.33 3.33
CA VAL A 21 0.29 4.74 4.66
C VAL A 21 1.10 3.62 5.32
N VAL A 22 0.59 2.39 5.29
CA VAL A 22 1.31 1.23 5.85
C VAL A 22 2.64 1.00 5.12
N LEU A 23 2.66 1.12 3.78
CA LEU A 23 3.89 1.02 3.01
C LEU A 23 4.90 2.11 3.38
N ALA A 24 4.44 3.36 3.54
CA ALA A 24 5.29 4.49 3.92
C ALA A 24 5.89 4.31 5.32
N VAL A 25 5.12 3.78 6.28
CA VAL A 25 5.64 3.43 7.61
C VAL A 25 6.71 2.35 7.51
N CYS A 26 6.48 1.30 6.72
CA CYS A 26 7.48 0.24 6.52
C CYS A 26 8.77 0.79 5.90
N LEU A 27 8.66 1.66 4.88
CA LEU A 27 9.83 2.31 4.28
C LEU A 27 10.55 3.22 5.27
N SER A 28 9.82 3.96 6.11
CA SER A 28 10.42 4.79 7.17
C SER A 28 11.19 3.97 8.20
N LEU A 29 10.71 2.77 8.53
CA LEU A 29 11.41 1.85 9.43
C LEU A 29 12.67 1.28 8.77
N VAL A 30 12.62 0.98 7.47
CA VAL A 30 13.80 0.54 6.70
C VAL A 30 14.85 1.65 6.62
N THR A 31 14.46 2.87 6.27
CA THR A 31 15.41 4.00 6.17
C THR A 31 15.97 4.39 7.52
N GLY A 32 15.14 4.39 8.58
CA GLY A 32 15.58 4.65 9.95
C GLY A 32 16.61 3.63 10.43
N SER A 33 16.31 2.34 10.31
CA SER A 33 17.23 1.27 10.71
C SER A 33 18.51 1.19 9.86
N ALA A 34 18.43 1.53 8.57
CA ALA A 34 19.62 1.67 7.73
C ALA A 34 20.51 2.85 8.15
N GLY A 35 19.90 3.95 8.62
CA GLY A 35 20.60 5.12 9.15
C GLY A 35 21.30 4.87 10.48
N GLU A 36 20.75 3.99 11.32
CA GLU A 36 21.35 3.58 12.61
C GLU A 36 22.41 2.47 12.47
N TYR A 37 22.78 2.08 11.25
CA TYR A 37 23.73 1.01 10.96
C TYR A 37 23.33 -0.36 11.54
N GLU A 38 22.02 -0.64 11.64
CA GLU A 38 21.48 -1.95 12.03
C GLU A 38 21.00 -2.74 10.79
N PRO A 39 21.91 -3.43 10.06
CA PRO A 39 21.57 -4.07 8.78
C PRO A 39 20.54 -5.19 8.92
N LEU A 40 20.52 -5.88 10.06
CA LEU A 40 19.57 -6.95 10.36
C LEU A 40 18.15 -6.41 10.52
N ALA A 41 17.98 -5.25 11.14
CA ALA A 41 16.68 -4.60 11.30
C ALA A 41 16.18 -4.08 9.94
N ALA A 42 17.04 -3.39 9.19
CA ALA A 42 16.71 -2.90 7.85
C ALA A 42 16.31 -4.02 6.90
N GLN A 43 16.98 -5.16 6.94
CA GLN A 43 16.64 -6.32 6.11
C GLN A 43 15.26 -6.92 6.48
N ARG A 44 14.94 -7.05 7.77
CA ARG A 44 13.64 -7.56 8.24
C ARG A 44 12.48 -6.65 7.81
N PHE A 45 12.62 -5.34 8.03
CA PHE A 45 11.63 -4.37 7.60
C PHE A 45 11.54 -4.28 6.07
N GLY A 46 12.66 -4.46 5.36
CA GLY A 46 12.72 -4.46 3.90
C GLY A 46 11.96 -5.63 3.28
N ILE A 47 12.13 -6.84 3.85
CA ILE A 47 11.36 -8.02 3.43
C ILE A 47 9.87 -7.81 3.69
N LEU A 48 9.51 -7.25 4.86
CA LEU A 48 8.12 -6.96 5.19
C LEU A 48 7.51 -5.94 4.23
N ALA A 49 8.25 -4.86 3.90
CA ALA A 49 7.85 -3.85 2.94
C ALA A 49 7.68 -4.43 1.54
N ALA A 50 8.56 -5.35 1.13
CA ALA A 50 8.48 -6.03 -0.17
C ALA A 50 7.26 -6.95 -0.26
N LEU A 51 7.00 -7.75 0.78
CA LEU A 51 5.80 -8.58 0.88
C LEU A 51 4.53 -7.73 0.85
N TRP A 52 4.53 -6.60 1.57
CA TRP A 52 3.42 -5.65 1.54
C TRP A 52 3.24 -5.01 0.17
N ALA A 53 4.33 -4.58 -0.48
CA ALA A 53 4.32 -4.03 -1.84
C ALA A 53 3.72 -5.03 -2.86
N ALA A 54 4.01 -6.33 -2.70
CA ALA A 54 3.45 -7.39 -3.54
C ALA A 54 1.92 -7.55 -3.41
N THR A 55 1.30 -7.07 -2.33
CA THR A 55 -0.17 -7.04 -2.20
C THR A 55 -0.82 -5.92 -3.04
N GLY A 56 -0.04 -4.94 -3.52
CA GLY A 56 -0.50 -3.84 -4.37
C GLY A 56 -1.10 -4.30 -5.71
N PRO A 57 -0.42 -5.14 -6.50
CA PRO A 57 -0.99 -5.76 -7.71
C PRO A 57 -2.29 -6.53 -7.42
N LEU A 58 -2.39 -7.19 -6.27
CA LEU A 58 -3.60 -7.92 -5.87
C LEU A 58 -4.79 -6.96 -5.66
N LEU A 59 -4.55 -5.85 -4.95
CA LEU A 59 -5.51 -4.76 -4.76
C LEU A 59 -5.89 -4.09 -6.09
N TRP A 60 -4.93 -3.96 -7.01
CA TRP A 60 -5.19 -3.43 -8.35
C TRP A 60 -6.11 -4.35 -9.16
N VAL A 61 -5.82 -5.66 -9.17
CA VAL A 61 -6.66 -6.65 -9.87
C VAL A 61 -8.06 -6.70 -9.27
N TRP A 62 -8.17 -6.63 -7.94
CA TRP A 62 -9.46 -6.55 -7.25
C TRP A 62 -10.25 -5.31 -7.65
N ARG A 63 -9.61 -4.13 -7.70
CA ARG A 63 -10.24 -2.88 -8.17
C ARG A 63 -10.67 -2.98 -9.63
N LYS A 64 -9.81 -3.53 -10.51
CA LYS A 64 -10.12 -3.71 -11.93
C LYS A 64 -11.32 -4.63 -12.13
N ARG A 65 -11.42 -5.72 -11.37
CA ARG A 65 -12.59 -6.63 -11.40
C ARG A 65 -13.88 -5.95 -10.91
N ARG A 66 -13.81 -5.02 -9.95
CA ARG A 66 -14.98 -4.23 -9.52
C ARG A 66 -15.42 -3.22 -10.57
N ASN A 67 -14.49 -2.62 -11.31
CA ASN A 67 -14.81 -1.72 -12.44
C ASN A 67 -15.40 -2.45 -13.66
N VAL A 68 -15.05 -3.72 -13.89
CA VAL A 68 -15.60 -4.51 -15.01
C VAL A 68 -17.02 -5.01 -14.75
N ARG A 69 -17.45 -5.09 -13.48
CA ARG A 69 -18.81 -5.52 -13.09
C ARG A 69 -19.83 -4.37 -12.98
N ARG A 70 -19.41 -3.13 -13.20
CA ARG A 70 -20.30 -1.95 -13.31
C ARG A 70 -20.42 -1.54 -14.76
#